data_AF-A0A1E4GXJ1-F1
#
_entry.id   AF-A0A1E4GXJ1-F1
#
_cell.length_a   1.000
_cell.length_b   1.000
_cell.length_c   1.000
_cell.angle_alpha   90.00
_cell.angle_beta   90.00
_cell.angle_gamma   90.00
#
_symmetry.space_group_name_H-M   'P 1'
#
loop_
_entity.id
_entity.type
_entity.pdbx_description
1 polymer ?
#
loop_
_entity_poly.entity_id
_entity_poly.type
_entity_poly.pdbx_seq_one_letter_code
_entity_poly.pdbx_strand_id
1 'polypeptide(L)'
;MPPELGDRDRALVLDMILAAEDALGFVAGFDVKTFAGSKLHQNAATIRSIEVVGEAAGRLSPECRQAHDDVQWSEIIGMRHRLIHGYDKVSLDLVWQVLQEDLPDLLQALRRIHIA
;
A
#
# COMPACT_ATOMS: atom_id res chain seq x y z
N MET A 1 1.21 -6.48 26.29
CA MET A 1 1.85 -5.49 25.41
C MET A 1 2.13 -6.21 24.10
N PRO A 2 1.85 -5.61 22.94
CA PRO A 2 2.39 -6.13 21.69
C PRO A 2 3.92 -6.19 21.84
N PRO A 3 4.60 -7.18 21.22
CA PRO A 3 6.06 -7.19 21.19
C PRO A 3 6.54 -5.88 20.55
N GLU A 4 7.53 -5.22 21.18
CA GLU A 4 8.19 -4.05 20.56
C GLU A 4 8.70 -4.46 19.18
N LEU A 5 8.38 -3.66 18.16
CA LEU A 5 8.87 -3.89 16.80
C LEU A 5 10.40 -4.00 16.80
N GLY A 6 10.96 -4.92 16.00
CA GLY A 6 12.39 -4.89 15.71
C GLY A 6 12.75 -3.65 14.88
N ASP A 7 13.99 -3.18 14.96
CA ASP A 7 14.48 -2.03 14.15
C ASP A 7 14.22 -2.21 12.65
N ARG A 8 14.33 -3.46 12.18
CA ARG A 8 14.05 -3.83 10.79
C ARG A 8 12.56 -3.68 10.44
N ASP A 9 11.66 -4.17 11.28
CA ASP A 9 10.22 -4.08 11.01
C ASP A 9 9.75 -2.63 11.08
N ARG A 10 10.30 -1.82 12.00
CA ARG A 10 10.06 -0.37 12.02
C ARG A 10 10.43 0.31 10.70
N ALA A 11 11.60 -0.01 10.14
CA ALA A 11 12.03 0.53 8.86
C ALA A 11 11.10 0.10 7.71
N LEU A 12 10.70 -1.17 7.67
CA LEU A 12 9.75 -1.68 6.66
C LEU A 12 8.37 -1.02 6.79
N VAL A 13 7.88 -0.81 8.00
CA VAL A 13 6.63 -0.08 8.24
C VAL A 13 6.74 1.37 7.76
N LEU A 14 7.87 2.03 8.03
CA LEU A 14 8.12 3.38 7.52
C LEU A 14 8.17 3.43 5.99
N ASP A 15 8.82 2.47 5.33
CA ASP A 15 8.84 2.36 3.87
C ASP A 15 7.42 2.27 3.30
N MET A 16 6.55 1.47 3.93
CA MET A 16 5.15 1.36 3.51
C MET A 16 4.37 2.67 3.71
N ILE A 17 4.60 3.38 4.83
CA ILE A 17 3.96 4.68 5.10
C ILE A 17 4.34 5.69 4.02
N LEU A 18 5.64 5.85 3.75
CA LEU A 18 6.13 6.81 2.76
C LEU A 18 5.61 6.48 1.36
N ALA A 19 5.63 5.20 0.98
CA ALA A 19 5.10 4.78 -0.32
C ALA A 19 3.59 5.03 -0.45
N ALA A 20 2.82 4.79 0.60
CA ALA A 20 1.38 5.06 0.62
C ALA A 20 1.08 6.57 0.53
N GLU A 21 1.83 7.40 1.25
CA GLU A 21 1.72 8.86 1.18
C GLU A 21 2.06 9.39 -0.21
N ASP A 22 3.14 8.89 -0.84
CA ASP A 22 3.50 9.24 -2.21
C ASP A 22 2.39 8.89 -3.20
N ALA A 23 1.81 7.69 -3.10
CA ALA A 23 0.70 7.27 -3.96
C ALA A 23 -0.50 8.22 -3.85
N LEU A 24 -0.92 8.53 -2.63
CA LEU A 24 -2.04 9.44 -2.37
C LEU A 24 -1.72 10.87 -2.85
N GLY A 25 -0.47 11.30 -2.69
CA GLY A 25 0.02 12.60 -3.16
C GLY A 25 -0.01 12.72 -4.69
N PHE A 26 0.37 11.68 -5.43
CA PHE A 26 0.35 11.69 -6.88
C PHE A 26 -1.05 11.82 -7.48
N VAL A 27 -2.08 11.34 -6.78
CA VAL A 27 -3.47 11.39 -7.24
C VAL A 27 -4.32 12.41 -6.49
N ALA A 28 -3.70 13.27 -5.70
CA ALA A 28 -4.39 14.30 -4.95
C ALA A 28 -5.17 15.23 -5.89
N GLY A 29 -6.48 15.33 -5.68
CA GLY A 29 -7.38 16.16 -6.51
C GLY A 29 -7.73 15.55 -7.86
N PHE A 30 -7.36 14.31 -8.15
CA PHE A 30 -7.75 13.62 -9.37
C PHE A 30 -9.15 13.03 -9.20
N ASP A 31 -9.92 13.00 -10.29
CA ASP A 31 -11.04 12.09 -10.43
C ASP A 31 -10.62 10.85 -11.24
N VAL A 32 -11.46 9.82 -11.25
CA VAL A 32 -11.19 8.55 -11.95
C VAL A 32 -10.90 8.77 -13.45
N LYS A 33 -11.50 9.78 -14.09
CA LYS A 33 -11.27 10.08 -15.51
C LYS A 33 -9.90 10.69 -15.76
N THR A 34 -9.49 11.62 -14.90
CA THR A 34 -8.17 12.26 -14.94
C THR A 34 -7.08 11.23 -14.68
N PHE A 35 -7.31 10.36 -13.70
CA PHE A 35 -6.44 9.22 -13.43
C PHE A 35 -6.35 8.27 -14.63
N ALA A 36 -7.48 7.84 -15.19
CA ALA A 36 -7.55 6.95 -16.36
C ALA A 36 -6.90 7.56 -17.62
N GLY A 37 -6.87 8.89 -17.73
CA GLY A 37 -6.22 9.61 -18.82
C GLY A 37 -4.70 9.78 -18.67
N SER A 38 -4.14 9.52 -17.49
CA SER A 38 -2.74 9.82 -17.17
C SER A 38 -1.90 8.58 -16.87
N LYS A 39 -1.30 8.00 -17.92
CA LYS A 39 -0.36 6.85 -17.78
C LYS A 39 0.80 7.13 -16.82
N LEU A 40 1.25 8.38 -16.73
CA LEU A 40 2.30 8.78 -15.81
C LEU A 40 1.87 8.57 -14.35
N HIS A 41 0.69 9.07 -13.97
CA HIS A 41 0.18 8.96 -12.60
C HIS A 41 -0.30 7.55 -12.29
N GLN A 42 -0.85 6.83 -13.27
CA GLN A 42 -1.10 5.39 -13.15
C GLN A 42 0.20 4.66 -12.78
N ASN A 43 1.29 4.91 -13.51
CA ASN A 43 2.56 4.25 -13.24
C ASN A 43 3.19 4.69 -11.90
N ALA A 44 3.15 5.98 -11.58
CA ALA A 44 3.74 6.50 -10.36
C ALA A 44 2.99 6.04 -9.09
N ALA A 45 1.66 6.20 -9.06
CA ALA A 45 0.84 5.89 -7.89
C ALA A 45 0.57 4.39 -7.72
N THR A 46 0.42 3.65 -8.81
CA THR A 46 -0.02 2.25 -8.75
C THR A 46 1.16 1.29 -8.73
N ILE A 47 2.12 1.51 -9.63
CA ILE A 47 3.18 0.52 -9.84
C ILE A 47 4.21 0.68 -8.75
N ARG A 48 4.80 1.87 -8.65
CA ARG A 48 5.93 2.06 -7.73
C ARG A 48 5.52 1.97 -6.27
N SER A 49 4.47 2.69 -5.87
CA SER A 49 4.08 2.76 -4.47
C SER A 49 3.46 1.46 -3.96
N ILE A 50 2.55 0.83 -4.70
CA ILE A 50 1.90 -0.40 -4.22
C ILE A 50 2.86 -1.60 -4.29
N GLU A 51 3.81 -1.63 -5.23
CA GLU A 51 4.88 -2.64 -5.23
C GLU A 51 5.76 -2.52 -3.97
N VAL A 52 6.17 -1.30 -3.60
CA VAL A 52 6.95 -1.06 -2.37
C VAL A 52 6.17 -1.49 -1.14
N VAL A 53 4.88 -1.12 -1.06
CA VAL A 53 4.01 -1.53 0.05
C VAL A 53 3.93 -3.06 0.16
N GLY A 54 3.64 -3.75 -0.95
CA GLY A 54 3.52 -5.21 -0.96
C GLY A 54 4.84 -5.93 -0.66
N GLU A 55 5.96 -5.43 -1.17
CA GLU A 55 7.29 -6.00 -0.89
C GLU A 55 7.66 -5.83 0.59
N ALA A 56 7.50 -4.64 1.14
CA ALA A 56 7.82 -4.37 2.54
C ALA A 56 6.94 -5.18 3.48
N ALA A 57 5.63 -5.30 3.19
CA ALA A 57 4.71 -6.17 3.91
C ALA A 57 5.15 -7.65 3.89
N GLY A 58 5.67 -8.13 2.75
CA GLY A 58 6.18 -9.49 2.60
C GLY A 58 7.47 -9.75 3.37
N ARG A 59 8.22 -8.70 3.70
CA ARG A 59 9.51 -8.74 4.40
C ARG A 59 9.38 -8.57 5.91
N LEU A 60 8.20 -8.22 6.41
CA LEU A 60 7.91 -8.15 7.85
C LEU A 60 8.11 -9.52 8.51
N SER A 61 8.60 -9.49 9.75
CA SER A 61 8.68 -10.70 10.56
C SER A 61 7.31 -11.37 10.75
N PRO A 62 7.25 -12.70 10.88
CA PRO A 62 6.03 -13.40 11.26
C PRO A 62 5.42 -12.85 12.56
N GLU A 63 6.26 -12.49 13.53
CA GLU A 63 5.86 -11.97 14.84
C GLU A 63 5.15 -10.61 14.69
N CYS A 64 5.70 -9.70 13.88
CA CYS A 64 5.06 -8.42 13.58
C CYS A 64 3.70 -8.62 12.91
N ARG A 65 3.61 -9.50 11.90
CA ARG A 65 2.35 -9.77 11.20
C ARG A 65 1.31 -10.41 12.10
N GLN A 66 1.73 -11.29 13.02
CA GLN A 66 0.86 -11.94 13.99
C GLN A 66 0.39 -10.99 15.10
N ALA A 67 1.23 -10.03 15.50
CA ALA A 67 0.87 -9.02 16.49
C ALA A 67 -0.14 -7.98 15.97
N HIS A 68 -0.27 -7.86 14.65
CA HIS A 68 -1.15 -6.93 13.95
C HIS A 68 -2.04 -7.69 12.96
N ASP A 69 -2.78 -8.69 13.46
CA ASP A 69 -3.65 -9.55 12.67
C ASP A 69 -4.95 -8.86 12.19
N ASP A 70 -5.20 -7.63 12.67
CA ASP A 70 -6.22 -6.73 12.16
C ASP A 70 -5.91 -6.23 10.74
N VAL A 71 -4.64 -6.28 10.32
CA VAL A 71 -4.20 -5.91 8.97
C VAL A 71 -4.18 -7.14 8.07
N GLN A 72 -4.84 -7.04 6.91
CA GLN A 72 -4.90 -8.13 5.92
C GLN A 72 -3.59 -8.30 5.14
N TRP A 73 -2.51 -8.69 5.81
CA TRP A 73 -1.16 -8.80 5.23
C TRP A 73 -1.10 -9.66 3.97
N SER A 74 -1.82 -10.78 3.93
CA SER A 74 -1.84 -11.67 2.76
C SER A 74 -2.39 -10.98 1.51
N GLU A 75 -3.39 -10.12 1.67
CA GLU A 75 -3.96 -9.35 0.56
C GLU A 75 -2.99 -8.28 0.09
N ILE A 76 -2.35 -7.58 1.03
CA ILE A 76 -1.36 -6.54 0.75
C ILE A 76 -0.16 -7.10 -0.01
N ILE A 77 0.37 -8.24 0.44
CA ILE A 77 1.45 -8.95 -0.24
C ILE A 77 1.02 -9.40 -1.65
N GLY A 78 -0.25 -9.80 -1.79
CA GLY A 78 -0.83 -10.22 -3.06
C GLY A 78 -1.14 -9.08 -4.05
N MET A 79 -1.21 -7.83 -3.60
CA MET A 79 -1.61 -6.70 -4.45
C MET A 79 -0.68 -6.51 -5.66
N ARG A 80 0.64 -6.73 -5.50
CA ARG A 80 1.58 -6.65 -6.63
C ARG A 80 1.20 -7.56 -7.79
N HIS A 81 0.70 -8.77 -7.51
CA HIS A 81 0.33 -9.73 -8.56
C HIS A 81 -0.97 -9.32 -9.25
N ARG A 82 -1.94 -8.78 -8.51
CA ARG A 82 -3.19 -8.29 -9.12
C ARG A 82 -2.94 -7.08 -10.03
N LEU A 83 -2.02 -6.20 -9.65
CA LEU A 83 -1.72 -4.98 -10.38
C LEU A 83 -0.85 -5.20 -11.62
N ILE A 84 0.15 -6.08 -11.53
CA ILE A 84 1.06 -6.37 -12.65
C ILE A 84 0.34 -7.11 -13.80
N HIS A 85 -0.63 -7.96 -13.49
CA HIS A 85 -1.32 -8.79 -14.49
C HIS A 85 -2.59 -8.16 -15.09
N GLY A 86 -2.99 -6.97 -14.64
CA GLY A 86 -4.34 -6.45 -14.84
C GLY A 86 -4.54 -5.26 -15.78
N TYR A 87 -3.54 -4.65 -16.44
CA TYR A 87 -3.62 -3.33 -17.14
C TYR A 87 -4.71 -3.06 -18.21
N ASP A 88 -5.78 -3.85 -18.31
CA ASP A 88 -7.02 -3.47 -18.96
C ASP A 88 -7.81 -2.41 -18.15
N LYS A 89 -8.89 -1.93 -18.76
CA LYS A 89 -9.77 -0.89 -18.21
C LYS A 89 -10.42 -1.29 -16.88
N VAL A 90 -10.68 -2.59 -16.68
CA VAL A 90 -11.35 -3.13 -15.49
C VAL A 90 -10.43 -3.03 -14.28
N SER A 91 -9.12 -3.20 -14.46
CA SER A 91 -8.19 -3.05 -13.34
C SER A 91 -7.87 -1.59 -13.00
N LEU A 92 -8.07 -0.62 -13.91
CA LEU A 92 -7.90 0.80 -13.55
C LEU A 92 -8.94 1.28 -12.53
N ASP A 93 -10.18 0.78 -12.62
CA ASP A 93 -11.22 1.08 -11.63
C ASP A 93 -10.87 0.43 -10.28
N LEU A 94 -10.36 -0.80 -10.29
CA LEU A 94 -9.87 -1.47 -9.08
C LEU A 94 -8.69 -0.72 -8.44
N VAL A 95 -7.73 -0.30 -9.24
CA VAL A 95 -6.60 0.51 -8.80
C VAL A 95 -7.07 1.80 -8.16
N TRP A 96 -8.02 2.48 -8.81
CA TRP A 96 -8.59 3.70 -8.28
C TRP A 96 -9.28 3.46 -6.94
N GLN A 97 -10.04 2.36 -6.82
CA GLN A 97 -10.65 1.96 -5.56
C GLN A 97 -9.60 1.72 -4.46
N VAL A 98 -8.54 0.96 -4.76
CA VAL A 98 -7.43 0.72 -3.81
C VAL A 98 -6.81 2.04 -3.35
N LEU A 99 -6.60 2.99 -4.25
CA LEU A 99 -6.02 4.30 -3.92
C LEU A 99 -6.96 5.17 -3.07
N GLN A 100 -8.28 5.08 -3.28
CA GLN A 100 -9.25 5.95 -2.60
C GLN A 100 -9.80 5.36 -1.29
N GLU A 101 -9.81 4.03 -1.16
CA GLU A 101 -10.45 3.33 -0.03
C GLU A 101 -9.42 2.54 0.78
N ASP A 102 -8.77 1.55 0.17
CA ASP A 102 -7.95 0.58 0.91
C ASP A 102 -6.61 1.17 1.40
N LEU A 103 -5.94 1.97 0.57
CA LEU A 103 -4.63 2.52 0.87
C LEU A 103 -4.67 3.56 2.01
N PRO A 104 -5.67 4.48 2.09
CA PRO A 104 -5.85 5.34 3.26
C PRO A 104 -6.07 4.57 4.57
N ASP A 105 -6.83 3.47 4.54
CA ASP A 105 -7.08 2.64 5.72
C ASP A 105 -5.82 1.90 6.15
N LEU A 106 -5.07 1.34 5.19
CA LEU A 106 -3.77 0.76 5.45
C LEU A 106 -2.80 1.78 6.06
N LEU A 107 -2.72 2.99 5.50
CA LEU A 107 -1.85 4.06 6.01
C LEU A 107 -2.17 4.39 7.47
N GLN A 108 -3.44 4.44 7.85
CA GLN A 108 -3.84 4.65 9.23
C GLN A 108 -3.38 3.50 10.14
N ALA A 109 -3.56 2.25 9.71
CA ALA A 109 -3.10 1.08 10.46
C ALA A 109 -1.57 1.09 10.63
N LEU A 110 -0.82 1.36 9.56
CA LEU A 110 0.64 1.43 9.59
C LEU A 110 1.15 2.53 10.54
N ARG A 111 0.51 3.70 10.58
CA ARG A 111 0.86 4.75 11.54
C ARG A 111 0.62 4.33 12.99
N ARG A 112 -0.45 3.57 13.26
CA ARG A 112 -0.67 2.99 14.60
C ARG A 112 0.45 2.03 14.98
N ILE A 113 0.86 1.17 14.04
CA ILE A 113 1.96 0.21 14.21
C ILE A 113 3.28 0.95 14.47
N HIS A 114 3.58 1.99 13.70
CA HIS A 114 4.86 2.70 13.79
C HIS A 114 5.06 3.50 15.09
N ILE A 115 3.96 3.94 15.73
CA ILE A 115 3.99 4.74 16.97
C ILE A 115 3.89 3.84 18.23
N ALA A 116 3.48 2.58 18.08
CA ALA A 116 3.35 1.60 19.16
C ALA A 116 4.70 1.01 19.58
#